data_AF-A0A382ZZX1-F1
#
_entry.id   AF-A0A382ZZX1-F1
#
_cell.length_a   1.000
_cell.length_b   1.000
_cell.length_c   1.000
_cell.angle_alpha   90.00
_cell.angle_beta   90.00
_cell.angle_gamma   90.00
#
_symmetry.space_group_name_H-M   'P 1'
#
loop_
_entity.id
_entity.type
_entity.pdbx_description
1 polymer ?
#
loop_
_entity_poly.entity_id
_entity_poly.type
_entity_poly.pdbx_seq_one_letter_code
_entity_poly.pdbx_strand_id
1 'polypeptide(L)'
;VIDRKTSLAFTWNGRPHTGLRGDTIASALAADGVEVFARSMKYKRRRGIMTADHWDPNLSVQVGDEPNVRAGSRRLVAGMEVSAQNVWPSLKFDIRAANQLVGRFLSPGFYYKTFMRPKWLWHHLYQTILRRFAPGGRIHWETSTHGAYDKRYAHPDVLVAGGGPAGMGAAIAAAEAGASVMLVEHEPELGGHLRWGDDAQRAAAASL
;
A
#
# COMPACT_ATOMS: atom_id res chain seq x y z
N VAL A 1 -7.47 -6.26 14.17
CA VAL A 1 -8.05 -5.90 15.48
C VAL A 1 -8.10 -4.38 15.58
N ILE A 2 -9.25 -3.81 15.97
CA ILE A 2 -9.47 -2.37 16.07
C ILE A 2 -9.95 -2.00 17.48
N ASP A 3 -9.53 -0.84 17.96
CA ASP A 3 -10.02 -0.24 19.20
C ASP A 3 -11.16 0.74 18.87
N ARG A 4 -12.39 0.32 19.16
CA ARG A 4 -13.62 1.09 18.90
C ARG A 4 -13.76 2.34 19.79
N LYS A 5 -12.93 2.50 20.82
CA LYS A 5 -13.00 3.66 21.73
C LYS A 5 -12.13 4.81 21.28
N THR A 6 -11.12 4.55 20.44
CA THR A 6 -10.18 5.57 19.98
C THR A 6 -10.41 5.88 18.50
N SER A 7 -10.97 7.05 18.22
CA SER A 7 -11.07 7.60 16.87
C SER A 7 -9.79 8.31 16.44
N LEU A 8 -9.46 8.22 15.15
CA LEU A 8 -8.33 8.89 14.51
C LEU A 8 -8.86 9.72 13.34
N ALA A 9 -8.65 11.04 13.39
CA ALA A 9 -8.98 11.94 12.30
C ALA A 9 -7.87 11.92 11.23
N PHE A 10 -8.24 11.90 9.96
CA PHE A 10 -7.31 11.99 8.83
C PHE A 10 -8.02 12.61 7.61
N THR A 11 -7.30 12.82 6.51
CA THR A 11 -7.92 13.30 5.28
C THR A 11 -7.72 12.34 4.11
N TRP A 12 -8.71 12.29 3.22
CA TRP A 12 -8.63 11.58 1.94
C TRP A 12 -9.05 12.49 0.80
N ASN A 13 -8.13 12.74 -0.12
CA ASN A 13 -8.29 13.71 -1.21
C ASN A 13 -8.79 15.09 -0.71
N GLY A 14 -8.23 15.55 0.42
CA GLY A 14 -8.55 16.83 1.04
C GLY A 14 -9.88 16.89 1.81
N ARG A 15 -10.61 15.77 1.93
CA ARG A 15 -11.84 15.69 2.74
C ARG A 15 -11.55 15.06 4.09
N PRO A 16 -12.20 15.50 5.17
CA PRO A 16 -12.03 14.88 6.48
C PRO A 16 -12.68 13.49 6.50
N HIS A 17 -11.98 12.53 7.10
CA HIS A 17 -12.45 11.17 7.37
C HIS A 17 -12.07 10.77 8.80
N THR A 18 -12.74 9.75 9.32
CA THR A 18 -12.46 9.20 10.65
C THR A 18 -12.24 7.70 10.54
N GLY A 19 -11.16 7.21 11.13
CA GLY A 19 -10.93 5.78 11.35
C GLY A 19 -10.78 5.47 12.84
N LEU A 20 -10.45 4.23 13.15
CA LEU A 20 -10.23 3.76 14.51
C LEU A 20 -8.77 3.34 14.71
N ARG A 21 -8.28 3.37 15.94
CA ARG A 21 -6.96 2.82 16.24
C ARG A 21 -6.93 1.34 15.86
N GLY A 22 -5.89 0.95 15.11
CA GLY A 22 -5.76 -0.39 14.55
C GLY A 22 -6.32 -0.52 13.13
N ASP A 23 -6.98 0.49 12.57
CA ASP A 23 -7.26 0.48 11.15
C ASP A 23 -5.98 0.58 10.31
N THR A 24 -6.07 0.05 9.09
CA THR A 24 -5.20 0.46 7.99
C THR A 24 -5.87 1.60 7.23
N ILE A 25 -5.12 2.31 6.40
CA ILE A 25 -5.70 3.36 5.56
C ILE A 25 -6.86 2.80 4.73
N ALA A 26 -6.70 1.59 4.18
CA ALA A 26 -7.73 0.94 3.39
C ALA A 26 -8.96 0.53 4.22
N SER A 27 -8.78 -0.04 5.42
CA SER A 27 -9.93 -0.46 6.24
C SER A 27 -10.76 0.74 6.71
N ALA A 28 -10.12 1.83 7.13
CA ALA A 28 -10.81 3.05 7.53
C ALA A 28 -11.62 3.68 6.38
N LEU A 29 -11.03 3.78 5.19
CA LEU A 29 -11.71 4.32 4.01
C LEU A 29 -12.85 3.41 3.54
N ALA A 30 -12.66 2.10 3.57
CA ALA A 30 -13.72 1.14 3.23
C ALA A 30 -14.90 1.21 4.21
N ALA A 31 -14.62 1.37 5.52
CA ALA A 31 -15.64 1.55 6.54
C ALA A 31 -16.47 2.84 6.32
N ASP A 32 -15.87 3.86 5.71
CA ASP A 32 -16.53 5.11 5.32
C ASP A 32 -17.11 5.07 3.88
N GLY A 33 -17.25 3.87 3.30
CA GLY A 33 -17.92 3.67 2.00
C GLY A 33 -17.07 4.01 0.77
N VAL A 34 -15.76 4.17 0.91
CA VAL A 34 -14.87 4.37 -0.24
C VAL A 34 -14.62 3.04 -0.94
N GLU A 35 -15.14 2.91 -2.16
CA GLU A 35 -14.96 1.70 -2.99
C GLU A 35 -13.78 1.79 -3.96
N VAL A 36 -13.38 3.02 -4.32
CA VAL A 36 -12.37 3.26 -5.35
C VAL A 36 -11.20 4.00 -4.73
N PHE A 37 -10.02 3.42 -4.88
CA PHE A 37 -8.76 3.91 -4.32
C PHE A 37 -7.81 4.39 -5.41
N ALA A 38 -7.88 3.76 -6.59
CA ALA A 38 -6.98 4.05 -7.70
C ALA A 38 -7.66 3.92 -9.06
N ARG A 39 -6.89 4.26 -10.09
CA ARG A 39 -7.24 4.11 -11.51
C ARG A 39 -6.15 3.30 -12.19
N SER A 40 -6.52 2.34 -13.03
CA SER A 40 -5.52 1.51 -13.73
C SER A 40 -4.61 2.36 -14.61
N MET A 41 -3.32 2.02 -14.67
CA MET A 41 -2.30 2.82 -15.36
C MET A 41 -2.70 3.24 -16.77
N LYS A 42 -3.04 2.26 -17.61
CA LYS A 42 -3.28 2.46 -19.05
C LYS A 42 -4.67 2.97 -19.37
N TYR A 43 -5.69 2.33 -18.79
CA TYR A 43 -7.09 2.51 -19.17
C TYR A 43 -7.88 3.35 -18.16
N LYS A 44 -7.26 3.74 -17.04
CA LYS A 44 -7.90 4.52 -15.96
C LYS A 44 -9.24 3.91 -15.49
N ARG A 45 -9.31 2.58 -15.52
CA ARG A 45 -10.45 1.81 -14.97
C ARG A 45 -10.47 1.98 -13.46
N ARG A 46 -11.65 2.10 -12.85
CA ARG A 46 -11.81 2.16 -11.39
C ARG A 46 -11.17 0.92 -10.77
N ARG A 47 -10.40 1.11 -9.70
CA ARG A 47 -9.76 0.04 -8.93
C ARG A 47 -10.08 0.23 -7.45
N GLY A 48 -10.64 -0.81 -6.86
CA GLY A 48 -10.93 -0.92 -5.44
C GLY A 48 -10.06 -1.96 -4.76
N ILE A 49 -10.41 -2.29 -3.52
CA ILE A 49 -9.80 -3.37 -2.74
C ILE A 49 -9.95 -4.70 -3.49
N MET A 50 -8.88 -5.50 -3.53
CA MET A 50 -8.87 -6.84 -4.10
C MET A 50 -8.46 -7.89 -3.08
N THR A 51 -7.34 -7.69 -2.38
CA THR A 51 -6.80 -8.61 -1.37
C THR A 51 -6.79 -8.00 0.02
N ALA A 52 -6.83 -6.66 0.12
CA ALA A 52 -6.78 -5.92 1.39
C ALA A 52 -5.51 -6.17 2.22
N ASP A 53 -4.42 -6.60 1.59
CA ASP A 53 -3.14 -6.88 2.21
C ASP A 53 -2.03 -5.94 1.68
N HIS A 54 -0.77 -6.21 2.08
CA HIS A 54 0.38 -5.45 1.58
C HIS A 54 0.56 -5.54 0.06
N TRP A 55 0.21 -6.68 -0.53
CA TRP A 55 0.42 -7.00 -1.94
C TRP A 55 -0.74 -6.58 -2.84
N ASP A 56 -1.76 -5.93 -2.29
CA ASP A 56 -2.90 -5.48 -3.06
C ASP A 56 -2.45 -4.58 -4.23
N PRO A 57 -2.75 -4.97 -5.48
CA PRO A 57 -2.25 -4.26 -6.66
C PRO A 57 -2.92 -2.91 -6.88
N ASN A 58 -4.00 -2.62 -6.17
CA ASN A 58 -4.84 -1.43 -6.37
C ASN A 58 -4.70 -0.40 -5.24
N LEU A 59 -4.18 -0.79 -4.08
CA LEU A 59 -4.15 0.04 -2.87
C LEU A 59 -2.83 0.81 -2.71
N SER A 60 -2.36 1.45 -3.79
CA SER A 60 -1.25 2.40 -3.73
C SER A 60 -1.76 3.84 -3.64
N VAL A 61 -1.40 4.52 -2.56
CA VAL A 61 -1.83 5.90 -2.25
C VAL A 61 -0.64 6.79 -1.91
N GLN A 62 -0.85 8.10 -1.93
CA GLN A 62 0.11 9.09 -1.45
C GLN A 62 -0.24 9.40 0.01
N VAL A 63 0.75 9.44 0.90
CA VAL A 63 0.58 9.89 2.30
C VAL A 63 1.55 11.03 2.55
N GLY A 64 1.04 12.26 2.63
CA GLY A 64 1.90 13.45 2.66
C GLY A 64 2.90 13.44 1.50
N ASP A 65 4.19 13.44 1.82
CA ASP A 65 5.29 13.39 0.86
C ASP A 65 5.69 11.96 0.44
N GLU A 66 5.15 10.91 1.06
CA GLU A 66 5.45 9.51 0.80
C GLU A 66 4.61 8.94 -0.36
N PRO A 67 5.22 8.59 -1.52
CA PRO A 67 4.51 8.01 -2.64
C PRO A 67 4.41 6.48 -2.53
N ASN A 68 3.49 5.91 -3.32
CA ASN A 68 3.23 4.49 -3.49
C ASN A 68 3.00 3.69 -2.18
N VAL A 69 2.51 4.34 -1.13
CA VAL A 69 2.20 3.71 0.16
C VAL A 69 1.13 2.63 -0.03
N ARG A 70 1.38 1.46 0.56
CA ARG A 70 0.45 0.32 0.55
C ARG A 70 -0.65 0.55 1.59
N ALA A 71 -1.79 1.09 1.15
CA ALA A 71 -2.90 1.41 2.04
C ALA A 71 -3.51 0.18 2.73
N GLY A 72 -3.38 -1.01 2.13
CA GLY A 72 -3.85 -2.27 2.70
C GLY A 72 -3.14 -2.67 4.00
N SER A 73 -1.86 -2.31 4.15
CA SER A 73 -1.03 -2.68 5.31
C SER A 73 -0.57 -1.49 6.16
N ARG A 74 -0.49 -0.27 5.59
CA ARG A 74 -0.12 0.94 6.32
C ARG A 74 -1.17 1.24 7.39
N ARG A 75 -0.77 1.20 8.66
CA ARG A 75 -1.62 1.58 9.80
C ARG A 75 -2.00 3.05 9.72
N LEU A 76 -3.25 3.33 10.08
CA LEU A 76 -3.75 4.68 10.18
C LEU A 76 -3.14 5.39 11.39
N VAL A 77 -2.70 6.63 11.19
CA VAL A 77 -2.25 7.53 12.25
C VAL A 77 -3.06 8.82 12.15
N ALA A 78 -3.38 9.41 13.31
CA ALA A 78 -4.08 10.69 13.35
C ALA A 78 -3.29 11.78 12.60
N GLY A 79 -4.01 12.61 11.83
CA GLY A 79 -3.44 13.68 11.04
C GLY A 79 -2.88 13.25 9.68
N MET A 80 -2.98 11.97 9.28
CA MET A 80 -2.53 11.53 7.97
C MET A 80 -3.24 12.29 6.83
N GLU A 81 -2.45 12.76 5.87
CA GLU A 81 -2.94 13.35 4.62
C GLU A 81 -2.84 12.34 3.49
N VAL A 82 -3.96 11.69 3.16
CA VAL A 82 -3.98 10.60 2.17
C VAL A 82 -4.59 11.10 0.86
N SER A 83 -3.99 10.75 -0.28
CA SER A 83 -4.58 11.05 -1.59
C SER A 83 -4.35 9.96 -2.63
N ALA A 84 -5.25 9.92 -3.61
CA ALA A 84 -5.13 9.02 -4.74
C ALA A 84 -3.99 9.43 -5.67
N GLN A 85 -3.33 8.45 -6.27
CA GLN A 85 -2.20 8.67 -7.16
C GLN A 85 -2.59 8.58 -8.63
N ASN A 86 -1.85 9.30 -9.47
CA ASN A 86 -2.02 9.29 -10.92
C ASN A 86 -3.50 9.50 -11.33
N VAL A 87 -4.17 10.51 -10.79
CA VAL A 87 -5.55 10.90 -11.15
C VAL A 87 -5.61 12.37 -11.56
N TRP A 88 -6.45 12.71 -12.54
CA TRP A 88 -6.63 14.11 -12.96
C TRP A 88 -8.02 14.40 -13.56
N PRO A 89 -8.75 15.44 -13.12
CA PRO A 89 -8.45 16.29 -11.96
C PRO A 89 -8.67 15.58 -10.62
N SER A 90 -9.50 14.53 -10.56
CA SER A 90 -9.77 13.80 -9.32
C SER A 90 -10.02 12.31 -9.57
N LEU A 91 -10.04 11.51 -8.50
CA LEU A 91 -10.34 10.08 -8.60
C LEU A 91 -11.76 9.80 -9.12
N LYS A 92 -12.74 10.66 -8.77
CA LYS A 92 -14.13 10.57 -9.23
C LYS A 92 -14.26 10.99 -10.68
N PHE A 93 -13.64 12.11 -11.05
CA PHE A 93 -13.67 12.71 -12.38
C PHE A 93 -12.26 12.66 -12.98
N ASP A 94 -11.91 11.52 -13.59
CA ASP A 94 -10.61 11.35 -14.27
C ASP A 94 -10.81 11.52 -15.79
N ILE A 95 -10.40 12.67 -16.34
CA ILE A 95 -10.57 12.97 -17.78
C ILE A 95 -9.75 12.00 -18.63
N ARG A 96 -8.65 11.45 -18.09
CA ARG A 96 -7.84 10.45 -18.80
C ARG A 96 -8.57 9.12 -18.97
N ALA A 97 -9.73 8.92 -18.31
CA ALA A 97 -10.60 7.78 -18.58
C ALA A 97 -11.12 7.74 -20.03
N ALA A 98 -11.11 8.88 -20.75
CA ALA A 98 -11.37 8.90 -22.19
C ALA A 98 -10.41 8.00 -23.00
N ASN A 99 -9.23 7.66 -22.46
CA ASN A 99 -8.32 6.67 -23.06
C ASN A 99 -8.97 5.30 -23.29
N GLN A 100 -10.07 4.97 -22.61
CA GLN A 100 -10.84 3.75 -22.87
C GLN A 100 -11.46 3.76 -24.26
N LEU A 101 -11.92 4.91 -24.75
CA LEU A 101 -12.59 5.06 -26.05
C LEU A 101 -11.62 4.85 -27.22
N VAL A 102 -10.36 5.25 -27.05
CA VAL A 102 -9.26 5.05 -28.01
C VAL A 102 -8.38 3.84 -27.66
N GLY A 103 -8.79 3.03 -26.68
CA GLY A 103 -7.98 1.94 -26.12
C GLY A 103 -7.56 0.87 -27.13
N ARG A 104 -8.33 0.69 -28.21
CA ARG A 104 -8.01 -0.21 -29.34
C ARG A 104 -6.76 0.21 -30.11
N PHE A 105 -6.44 1.51 -30.14
CA PHE A 105 -5.26 2.05 -30.84
C PHE A 105 -4.01 2.10 -29.94
N LEU A 106 -4.21 2.05 -28.62
CA LEU A 106 -3.12 1.98 -27.63
C LEU A 106 -2.69 0.52 -27.44
N SER A 107 -2.16 -0.15 -28.46
CA SER A 107 -1.63 -1.51 -28.32
C SER A 107 -0.46 -1.56 -27.31
N PRO A 108 -0.20 -2.71 -26.65
CA PRO A 108 0.99 -2.88 -25.82
C PRO A 108 2.25 -2.46 -26.60
N GLY A 109 3.06 -1.59 -26.02
CA GLY A 109 4.27 -1.08 -26.66
C GLY A 109 4.06 0.04 -27.69
N PHE A 110 2.83 0.53 -27.91
CA PHE A 110 2.54 1.67 -28.78
C PHE A 110 3.44 2.88 -28.47
N TYR A 111 3.65 3.17 -27.18
CA TYR A 111 4.44 4.33 -26.76
C TYR A 111 5.91 4.24 -27.24
N TYR A 112 6.49 3.04 -27.23
CA TYR A 112 7.86 2.82 -27.71
C TYR A 112 7.95 2.91 -29.24
N LYS A 113 6.91 2.49 -29.97
CA LYS A 113 6.92 2.55 -31.43
C LYS A 113 6.65 3.97 -31.96
N THR A 114 5.72 4.69 -31.34
CA THR A 114 5.21 5.97 -31.86
C THR A 114 6.01 7.17 -31.38
N PHE A 115 6.57 7.15 -30.16
CA PHE A 115 7.24 8.33 -29.58
C PHE A 115 8.77 8.27 -29.59
N MET A 116 9.39 7.28 -30.25
CA MET A 116 10.86 7.22 -30.38
C MET A 116 11.42 7.97 -31.60
N ARG A 117 10.57 8.33 -32.57
CA ARG A 117 10.97 9.07 -33.78
C ARG A 117 9.96 10.18 -34.08
N PRO A 118 10.42 11.38 -34.46
CA PRO A 118 11.81 11.85 -34.55
C PRO A 118 12.48 12.02 -33.17
N LYS A 119 13.77 11.68 -33.05
CA LYS A 119 14.51 11.75 -31.76
C LYS A 119 14.57 13.16 -31.17
N TRP A 120 14.56 14.21 -32.00
CA TRP A 120 14.64 15.59 -31.51
C TRP A 120 13.37 16.00 -30.73
N LEU A 121 12.18 15.48 -31.10
CA LEU A 121 10.94 15.71 -30.36
C LEU A 121 10.89 14.99 -29.02
N TRP A 122 11.76 14.01 -28.79
CA TRP A 122 11.82 13.26 -27.53
C TRP A 122 12.10 14.19 -26.34
N HIS A 123 13.18 14.97 -26.43
CA HIS A 123 13.65 15.83 -25.34
C HIS A 123 12.74 17.05 -25.12
N HIS A 124 12.09 17.56 -26.17
CA HIS A 124 11.31 18.79 -26.08
C HIS A 124 9.81 18.57 -25.83
N LEU A 125 9.23 17.48 -26.36
CA LEU A 125 7.78 17.29 -26.35
C LEU A 125 7.36 15.96 -25.71
N TYR A 126 7.86 14.84 -26.24
CA TYR A 126 7.35 13.52 -25.84
C TYR A 126 7.64 13.20 -24.39
N GLN A 127 8.85 13.48 -23.91
CA GLN A 127 9.21 13.26 -22.51
C GLN A 127 8.33 14.09 -21.56
N THR A 128 8.09 15.37 -21.88
CA THR A 128 7.25 16.27 -21.07
C THR A 128 5.81 15.78 -20.98
N ILE A 129 5.25 15.30 -22.10
CA ILE A 129 3.88 14.76 -22.13
C ILE A 129 3.83 13.41 -21.40
N LEU A 130 4.71 12.47 -21.72
CA LEU A 130 4.70 11.12 -21.17
C LEU A 130 4.98 11.11 -19.66
N ARG A 131 5.82 12.01 -19.13
CA ARG A 131 6.02 12.17 -17.67
C ARG A 131 4.73 12.48 -16.94
N ARG A 132 3.78 13.20 -17.57
CA ARG A 132 2.46 13.48 -16.96
C ARG A 132 1.60 12.23 -16.85
N PHE A 133 1.83 11.22 -17.68
CA PHE A 133 1.12 9.94 -17.69
C PHE A 133 1.81 8.83 -16.90
N ALA A 134 3.01 9.10 -16.36
CA ALA A 134 3.73 8.14 -15.53
C ALA A 134 2.86 7.73 -14.32
N PRO A 135 2.73 6.43 -14.05
CA PRO A 135 2.02 5.94 -12.87
C PRO A 135 2.77 6.23 -11.59
N GLY A 136 2.03 6.29 -10.48
CA GLY A 136 2.57 6.40 -9.13
C GLY A 136 2.33 7.76 -8.48
N GLY A 137 2.88 7.89 -7.28
CA GLY A 137 2.86 9.11 -6.48
C GLY A 137 3.86 10.17 -6.92
N ARG A 138 3.87 11.28 -6.18
CA ARG A 138 4.82 12.38 -6.37
C ARG A 138 5.94 12.27 -5.35
N ILE A 139 7.17 12.46 -5.82
CA ILE A 139 8.35 12.50 -4.96
C ILE A 139 8.69 13.97 -4.74
N HIS A 140 8.79 14.36 -3.48
CA HIS A 140 9.08 15.72 -3.05
C HIS A 140 10.53 15.84 -2.54
N TRP A 141 11.50 15.42 -3.35
CA TRP A 141 12.90 15.23 -2.92
C TRP A 141 13.61 16.49 -2.40
N GLU A 142 13.16 17.70 -2.75
CA GLU A 142 13.72 18.96 -2.23
C GLU A 142 13.20 19.30 -0.83
N THR A 143 12.00 18.86 -0.49
CA THR A 143 11.31 19.20 0.77
C THR A 143 11.14 18.00 1.71
N SER A 144 11.31 16.79 1.20
CA SER A 144 11.21 15.56 1.97
C SER A 144 12.38 15.43 2.92
N THR A 145 12.10 15.45 4.22
CA THR A 145 13.07 15.14 5.25
C THR A 145 13.02 13.65 5.54
N HIS A 146 14.12 12.95 5.32
CA HIS A 146 14.23 11.57 5.78
C HIS A 146 14.73 11.54 7.23
N GLY A 147 14.22 10.59 8.01
CA GLY A 147 14.73 10.34 9.36
C GLY A 147 16.17 9.80 9.34
N ALA A 148 16.73 9.59 10.52
CA ALA A 148 17.97 8.83 10.66
C ALA A 148 17.68 7.34 10.42
N TYR A 149 18.51 6.70 9.60
CA TYR A 149 18.51 5.26 9.42
C TYR A 149 19.78 4.68 10.03
N ASP A 150 19.63 3.57 10.74
CA ASP A 150 20.73 2.86 11.37
C ASP A 150 20.71 1.38 10.95
N LYS A 151 21.81 0.68 11.16
CA LYS A 151 21.98 -0.73 10.85
C LYS A 151 22.38 -1.50 12.10
N ARG A 152 21.75 -2.65 12.31
CA ARG A 152 22.11 -3.59 13.36
C ARG A 152 22.52 -4.93 12.77
N TYR A 153 23.41 -5.63 13.47
CA TYR A 153 23.84 -6.98 13.15
C TYR A 153 23.46 -7.89 14.32
N ALA A 154 22.93 -9.07 14.02
CA ALA A 154 22.54 -10.06 15.00
C ALA A 154 22.93 -11.45 14.49
N HIS A 155 23.27 -12.33 15.42
CA HIS A 155 23.73 -13.69 15.13
C HIS A 155 22.94 -14.69 15.98
N PRO A 156 21.63 -14.86 15.73
CA PRO A 156 20.85 -15.90 16.38
C PRO A 156 21.31 -17.28 15.87
N ASP A 157 21.13 -18.31 16.70
CA ASP A 157 21.31 -19.70 16.27
C ASP A 157 20.23 -20.09 15.25
N VAL A 158 19.01 -19.56 15.44
CA VAL A 158 17.85 -19.82 14.57
C VAL A 158 17.15 -18.51 14.20
N LEU A 159 16.97 -18.28 12.89
CA LEU A 159 16.12 -17.21 12.35
C LEU A 159 14.80 -17.81 11.84
N VAL A 160 13.68 -17.31 12.35
CA VAL A 160 12.34 -17.67 11.88
C VAL A 160 11.73 -16.49 11.12
N ALA A 161 11.36 -16.72 9.87
CA ALA A 161 10.67 -15.73 9.02
C ALA A 161 9.17 -16.03 8.98
N GLY A 162 8.38 -15.12 9.54
CA GLY A 162 6.93 -15.23 9.67
C GLY A 162 6.49 -15.60 11.08
N GLY A 163 5.56 -14.83 11.64
CA GLY A 163 4.95 -14.96 12.96
C GLY A 163 3.58 -15.61 12.92
N GLY A 164 3.28 -16.44 11.91
CA GLY A 164 2.10 -17.31 11.89
C GLY A 164 2.23 -18.50 12.84
N PRO A 165 1.23 -19.40 12.92
CA PRO A 165 1.24 -20.54 13.84
C PRO A 165 2.48 -21.44 13.66
N ALA A 166 2.86 -21.72 12.41
CA ALA A 166 4.06 -22.53 12.13
C ALA A 166 5.36 -21.85 12.60
N GLY A 167 5.48 -20.53 12.37
CA GLY A 167 6.67 -19.78 12.77
C GLY A 167 6.77 -19.60 14.28
N MET A 168 5.66 -19.29 14.95
CA MET A 168 5.62 -19.23 16.41
C MET A 168 5.97 -20.58 17.03
N GLY A 169 5.38 -21.68 16.55
CA GLY A 169 5.71 -23.03 17.03
C GLY A 169 7.18 -23.40 16.83
N ALA A 170 7.75 -23.09 15.65
CA ALA A 170 9.17 -23.31 15.37
C ALA A 170 10.08 -22.47 16.29
N ALA A 171 9.72 -21.21 16.54
CA ALA A 171 10.49 -20.33 17.41
C ALA A 171 10.45 -20.78 18.87
N ILE A 172 9.27 -21.19 19.37
CA ILE A 172 9.09 -21.72 20.72
C ILE A 172 9.92 -22.99 20.89
N ALA A 173 9.77 -23.97 19.99
CA ALA A 173 10.50 -25.24 20.09
C ALA A 173 12.03 -25.04 20.05
N ALA A 174 12.53 -24.13 19.20
CA ALA A 174 13.96 -23.81 19.17
C ALA A 174 14.44 -23.12 20.44
N ALA A 175 13.65 -22.21 21.01
CA ALA A 175 13.97 -21.53 22.26
C ALA A 175 13.94 -22.50 23.46
N GLU A 176 12.98 -23.41 23.52
CA GLU A 176 12.90 -24.48 24.53
C GLU A 176 14.08 -25.45 24.45
N ALA A 177 14.63 -25.67 23.25
CA ALA A 177 15.86 -26.42 23.04
C ALA A 177 17.14 -25.64 23.42
N GLY A 178 17.01 -24.39 23.91
CA GLY A 178 18.11 -23.55 24.38
C GLY A 178 18.78 -22.69 23.31
N ALA A 179 18.23 -22.61 22.10
CA ALA A 179 18.78 -21.78 21.03
C ALA A 179 18.44 -20.29 21.22
N SER A 180 19.34 -19.40 20.81
CA SER A 180 19.03 -17.98 20.62
C SER A 180 18.23 -17.81 19.34
N VAL A 181 16.95 -17.44 19.46
CA VAL A 181 16.02 -17.34 18.32
C VAL A 181 15.69 -15.89 17.98
N MET A 182 15.70 -15.56 16.68
CA MET A 182 15.12 -14.32 16.15
C MET A 182 13.90 -14.65 15.30
N LEU A 183 12.73 -14.15 15.68
CA LEU A 183 11.52 -14.21 14.87
C LEU A 183 11.28 -12.86 14.19
N VAL A 184 11.07 -12.87 12.88
CA VAL A 184 10.81 -11.67 12.07
C VAL A 184 9.43 -11.79 11.43
N GLU A 185 8.56 -10.82 11.72
CA GLU A 185 7.21 -10.73 11.15
C GLU A 185 7.07 -9.38 10.42
N HIS A 186 6.44 -9.43 9.24
CA HIS A 186 6.14 -8.26 8.43
C HIS A 186 4.94 -7.48 8.97
N GLU A 187 3.95 -8.20 9.51
CA GLU A 187 2.76 -7.63 10.12
C GLU A 187 3.02 -7.04 11.52
N PRO A 188 2.22 -6.06 11.98
CA PRO A 188 2.45 -5.43 13.29
C PRO A 188 2.14 -6.32 14.49
N GLU A 189 1.46 -7.46 14.29
CA GLU A 189 1.05 -8.39 15.35
C GLU A 189 1.27 -9.82 14.86
N LEU A 190 1.75 -10.69 15.75
CA LEU A 190 1.88 -12.13 15.53
C LEU A 190 0.52 -12.82 15.37
N GLY A 191 0.56 -14.06 14.88
CA GLY A 191 -0.60 -14.93 14.69
C GLY A 191 -0.89 -15.24 13.22
N GLY A 192 -0.35 -14.44 12.28
CA GLY A 192 -0.59 -14.63 10.85
C GLY A 192 -2.09 -14.80 10.55
N HIS A 193 -2.45 -15.92 9.91
CA HIS A 193 -3.84 -16.17 9.52
C HIS A 193 -4.81 -16.43 10.67
N LEU A 194 -4.32 -16.77 11.86
CA LEU A 194 -5.16 -16.97 13.05
C LEU A 194 -5.92 -15.69 13.42
N ARG A 195 -5.40 -14.52 13.02
CA ARG A 195 -6.03 -13.22 13.27
C ARG A 195 -7.32 -12.99 12.47
N TRP A 196 -7.52 -13.72 11.37
CA TRP A 196 -8.70 -13.61 10.51
C TRP A 196 -9.76 -14.68 10.80
N GLY A 197 -9.49 -15.60 11.72
CA GLY A 197 -10.48 -16.60 12.15
C GLY A 197 -11.62 -16.01 12.97
N ASP A 198 -12.59 -16.82 13.33
CA ASP A 198 -13.61 -16.46 14.33
C ASP A 198 -13.03 -16.47 15.77
N ASP A 199 -13.84 -16.09 16.77
CA ASP A 199 -13.40 -16.05 18.17
C ASP A 199 -12.99 -17.44 18.69
N ALA A 200 -13.63 -18.51 18.22
CA ALA A 200 -13.29 -19.87 18.63
C ALA A 200 -11.94 -20.31 18.04
N GLN A 201 -11.69 -19.99 16.78
CA GLN A 201 -10.41 -20.23 16.10
C GLN A 201 -9.27 -19.43 16.76
N ARG A 202 -9.53 -18.18 17.14
CA ARG A 202 -8.57 -17.37 17.91
C ARG A 202 -8.30 -17.94 19.30
N ALA A 203 -9.32 -18.41 20.02
CA ALA A 203 -9.17 -19.01 21.33
C ALA A 203 -8.35 -20.32 21.27
N ALA A 204 -8.63 -21.18 20.29
CA ALA A 204 -7.86 -22.40 20.06
C ALA A 204 -6.39 -22.11 19.72
N ALA A 205 -6.14 -21.05 18.92
CA ALA A 205 -4.79 -20.60 18.63
C ALA A 205 -4.03 -20.08 19.85
N ALA A 206 -4.72 -19.44 20.80
CA ALA A 206 -4.11 -18.92 22.02
C ALA A 206 -3.73 -20.01 23.03
N SER A 207 -4.22 -21.24 22.84
CA SER A 207 -3.88 -22.41 23.68
C SER A 207 -2.75 -23.27 23.14
N LEU A 208 -2.19 -22.92 21.96
CA LEU A 208 -0.98 -23.50 21.39
C LEU A 208 0.26 -22.78 21.92
#